data_AF-A0A101M709-F1
#
_entry.id   AF-A0A101M709-F1
#
_cell.length_a   1.000
_cell.length_b   1.000
_cell.length_c   1.000
_cell.angle_alpha   90.00
_cell.angle_beta   90.00
_cell.angle_gamma   90.00
#
_symmetry.space_group_name_H-M   'P 1'
#
loop_
_entity.id
_entity.type
_entity.pdbx_description
1 polymer ?
#
loop_
_entity_poly.entity_id
_entity_poly.type
_entity_poly.pdbx_seq_one_letter_code
_entity_poly.pdbx_strand_id
1 'polypeptide(L)'
;MEYAGSAKSEQRTEERILSGVYSVCVAAQRFFQQAAQQVADSNLRYNFIALSKLHSVAAQQLPIAAKQEAIPQDYSSELAAVQFWYLHQQTALHNQPMTQSMLTELAGLLQQQLHVLKQLIRAVHSRTTKVTLAHLSAALQIASDQLQPLLKVLPVDRQNIQTKN
;
A
#
# COMPACT_ATOMS: atom_id res chain seq x y z
N MET A 1 -21.18 -26.74 26.78
CA MET A 1 -20.38 -25.58 27.26
C MET A 1 -19.28 -25.30 26.22
N GLU A 2 -19.64 -24.92 24.98
CA GLU A 2 -18.67 -24.88 23.84
C GLU A 2 -18.73 -23.60 22.99
N TYR A 3 -19.37 -22.53 23.44
CA TYR A 3 -19.50 -21.30 22.63
C TYR A 3 -18.32 -20.31 22.78
N ALA A 4 -17.47 -20.47 23.81
CA ALA A 4 -16.38 -19.53 24.08
C ALA A 4 -15.11 -19.76 23.24
N GLY A 5 -15.00 -20.92 22.56
CA GLY A 5 -13.84 -21.28 21.73
C GLY A 5 -13.85 -20.57 20.37
N SER A 6 -15.01 -20.51 19.71
CA SER A 6 -15.16 -19.96 18.35
C SER A 6 -14.93 -18.45 18.28
N ALA A 7 -15.49 -17.69 19.21
CA ALA A 7 -15.34 -16.23 19.24
C ALA A 7 -13.89 -15.78 19.50
N LYS A 8 -13.14 -16.53 20.31
CA LYS A 8 -11.72 -16.24 20.58
C LYS A 8 -10.82 -16.54 19.38
N SER A 9 -11.13 -17.57 18.59
CA SER A 9 -10.38 -17.86 17.37
C SER A 9 -10.66 -16.86 16.26
N GLU A 10 -11.91 -16.42 16.11
CA GLU A 10 -12.30 -15.40 15.13
C GLU A 10 -11.65 -14.04 15.43
N GLN A 11 -11.64 -13.65 16.71
CA GLN A 11 -10.99 -12.41 17.14
C GLN A 11 -9.48 -12.41 16.87
N ARG A 12 -8.78 -13.52 17.16
CA ARG A 12 -7.34 -13.65 16.86
C ARG A 12 -7.05 -13.59 15.35
N THR A 13 -7.90 -14.21 14.53
CA THR A 13 -7.75 -14.13 13.07
C THR A 13 -7.95 -12.70 12.56
N GLU A 14 -8.95 -11.98 13.09
CA GLU A 14 -9.15 -10.57 12.77
C GLU A 14 -7.95 -9.70 13.20
N GLU A 15 -7.44 -9.90 14.42
CA GLU A 15 -6.27 -9.17 14.93
C GLU A 15 -5.02 -9.37 14.06
N ARG A 16 -4.75 -10.61 13.61
CA ARG A 16 -3.67 -10.92 12.67
C ARG A 16 -3.83 -10.25 11.31
N ILE A 17 -5.05 -10.28 10.76
CA ILE A 17 -5.36 -9.60 9.50
C ILE A 17 -5.08 -8.09 9.63
N LEU A 18 -5.52 -7.47 10.72
CA LEU A 18 -5.33 -6.04 10.95
C LEU A 18 -3.86 -5.69 11.19
N SER A 19 -3.10 -6.58 11.83
CA SER A 19 -1.64 -6.46 11.95
C SER A 19 -0.96 -6.48 10.58
N GLY A 20 -1.40 -7.36 9.68
CA GLY A 20 -0.94 -7.38 8.29
C GLY A 20 -1.25 -6.08 7.53
N VAL A 21 -2.47 -5.57 7.66
CA VAL A 21 -2.87 -4.28 7.06
C VAL A 21 -2.03 -3.13 7.62
N TYR A 22 -1.83 -3.10 8.94
CA TYR A 22 -0.97 -2.10 9.59
C TYR A 22 0.46 -2.14 9.03
N SER A 23 1.03 -3.33 8.93
CA SER A 23 2.38 -3.57 8.43
C SER A 23 2.55 -3.11 6.97
N VAL A 24 1.58 -3.40 6.11
CA VAL A 24 1.54 -2.90 4.73
C VAL A 24 1.42 -1.38 4.70
N CYS A 25 0.57 -0.78 5.54
CA CYS A 25 0.42 0.67 5.59
C CYS A 25 1.71 1.37 6.00
N VAL A 26 2.42 0.85 7.01
CA VAL A 26 3.70 1.43 7.44
C VAL A 26 4.77 1.29 6.34
N ALA A 27 4.86 0.14 5.67
CA ALA A 27 5.80 -0.06 4.57
C ALA A 27 5.50 0.87 3.39
N ALA A 28 4.24 0.92 2.95
CA ALA A 28 3.78 1.78 1.87
C ALA A 28 4.00 3.27 2.20
N GLN A 29 3.70 3.71 3.42
CA GLN A 29 3.93 5.08 3.85
C GLN A 29 5.40 5.49 3.62
N ARG A 30 6.34 4.68 4.11
CA ARG A 30 7.78 4.93 4.02
C ARG A 30 8.25 4.93 2.58
N PHE A 31 7.81 3.94 1.81
CA PHE A 31 8.08 3.83 0.39
C PHE A 31 7.65 5.11 -0.36
N PHE A 32 6.39 5.52 -0.26
CA PHE A 32 5.86 6.67 -0.97
C PHE A 32 6.50 7.99 -0.51
N GLN A 33 6.83 8.10 0.78
CA GLN A 33 7.56 9.26 1.29
C GLN A 33 8.93 9.40 0.62
N GLN A 34 9.67 8.30 0.49
CA GLN A 34 10.97 8.27 -0.16
C GLN A 34 10.86 8.47 -1.69
N ALA A 35 9.91 7.80 -2.34
CA ALA A 35 9.65 7.95 -3.77
C ALA A 35 9.33 9.40 -4.15
N ALA A 36 8.54 10.10 -3.33
CA ALA A 36 8.22 11.52 -3.53
C ALA A 36 9.47 12.42 -3.52
N GLN A 37 10.49 12.09 -2.72
CA GLN A 37 11.73 12.87 -2.66
C GLN A 37 12.59 12.70 -3.91
N GLN A 38 12.43 11.58 -4.64
CA GLN A 38 13.29 11.24 -5.77
C GLN A 38 12.66 11.51 -7.13
N VAL A 39 11.33 11.54 -7.22
CA VAL A 39 10.65 11.76 -8.50
C VAL A 39 10.72 13.23 -8.93
N ALA A 40 11.20 13.47 -10.15
CA ALA A 40 11.32 14.81 -10.71
C ALA A 40 9.97 15.42 -11.11
N ASP A 41 9.03 14.58 -11.57
CA ASP A 41 7.68 15.00 -11.97
C ASP A 41 6.86 15.48 -10.76
N SER A 42 6.34 16.70 -10.84
CA SER A 42 5.62 17.34 -9.73
C SER A 42 4.25 16.70 -9.47
N ASN A 43 3.58 16.18 -10.51
CA ASN A 43 2.30 15.51 -10.37
C ASN A 43 2.49 14.15 -9.70
N LEU A 44 3.50 13.38 -10.09
CA LEU A 44 3.84 12.13 -9.42
C LEU A 44 4.26 12.37 -7.98
N ARG A 45 5.07 13.40 -7.72
CA ARG A 45 5.46 13.78 -6.36
C ARG A 45 4.25 14.08 -5.48
N TYR A 46 3.30 14.86 -5.98
CA TYR A 46 2.06 15.17 -5.26
C TYR A 46 1.27 13.91 -4.92
N ASN A 47 1.09 13.01 -5.89
CA ASN A 47 0.38 11.75 -5.69
C ASN A 47 1.08 10.84 -4.67
N PHE A 48 2.40 10.73 -4.71
CA PHE A 48 3.16 9.94 -3.73
C PHE A 48 3.08 10.53 -2.32
N ILE A 49 3.12 11.86 -2.17
CA ILE A 49 2.89 12.50 -0.87
C ILE A 49 1.48 12.18 -0.35
N ALA A 50 0.47 12.26 -1.22
CA ALA A 50 -0.91 11.93 -0.85
C ALA A 50 -1.06 10.47 -0.42
N LEU A 51 -0.45 9.53 -1.17
CA LEU A 51 -0.43 8.11 -0.83
C LEU A 51 0.31 7.81 0.47
N SER A 52 1.44 8.47 0.72
CA SER A 52 2.16 8.33 1.99
C SER A 52 1.29 8.76 3.17
N LYS A 53 0.64 9.92 3.07
CA LYS A 53 -0.28 10.43 4.11
C LYS A 53 -1.46 9.50 4.31
N LEU A 54 -2.07 9.00 3.24
CA LEU A 54 -3.20 8.08 3.30
C LEU A 54 -2.86 6.84 4.11
N HIS A 55 -1.74 6.20 3.81
CA HIS A 55 -1.30 5.00 4.53
C HIS A 55 -0.95 5.31 6.00
N SER A 56 -0.37 6.48 6.28
CA SER A 56 -0.11 6.92 7.65
C SER A 56 -1.39 7.08 8.48
N VAL A 57 -2.39 7.77 7.94
CA VAL A 57 -3.69 7.97 8.60
C VAL A 57 -4.39 6.63 8.83
N ALA A 58 -4.40 5.75 7.82
CA ALA A 58 -5.00 4.43 7.96
C ALA A 58 -4.31 3.60 9.05
N ALA A 59 -2.98 3.59 9.10
CA ALA A 59 -2.22 2.91 10.15
C ALA A 59 -2.55 3.45 11.55
N GLN A 60 -2.75 4.77 11.69
CA GLN A 60 -3.12 5.39 12.97
C GLN A 60 -4.52 4.99 13.44
N GLN A 61 -5.48 4.87 12.51
CA GLN A 61 -6.88 4.55 12.79
C GLN A 61 -7.13 3.06 13.08
N LEU A 62 -6.16 2.18 12.83
CA LEU A 62 -6.28 0.77 13.20
C LEU A 62 -6.21 0.55 14.72
N PRO A 63 -6.87 -0.50 15.26
CA PRO A 63 -6.85 -0.82 16.68
C PRO A 63 -5.43 -1.00 17.24
N ILE A 64 -5.22 -0.70 18.53
CA ILE A 64 -3.90 -0.82 19.18
C ILE A 64 -3.36 -2.25 19.12
N ALA A 65 -4.22 -3.27 19.25
CA ALA A 65 -3.85 -4.67 19.15
C ALA A 65 -3.16 -5.00 17.82
N ALA A 66 -3.62 -4.41 16.72
CA ALA A 66 -3.02 -4.58 15.39
C ALA A 66 -1.61 -3.96 15.28
N LYS A 67 -1.25 -3.01 16.17
CA LYS A 67 0.07 -2.35 16.17
C LYS A 67 1.10 -3.12 16.99
N GLN A 68 0.66 -3.88 17.99
CA GLN A 68 1.51 -4.61 18.94
C GLN A 68 1.92 -5.99 18.43
N GLU A 69 1.05 -6.66 17.66
CA GLU A 69 1.35 -7.96 17.03
C GLU A 69 1.90 -7.83 15.60
N ALA A 70 2.56 -6.73 15.25
CA ALA A 70 3.23 -6.56 13.94
C ALA A 70 4.49 -7.44 13.79
N ILE A 71 4.44 -8.66 14.31
CA ILE A 71 5.41 -9.72 14.13
C ILE A 71 5.01 -10.45 12.83
N PRO A 72 5.95 -10.68 11.90
CA PRO A 72 5.63 -11.28 10.61
C PRO A 72 5.35 -12.77 10.78
N GLN A 73 4.10 -13.15 11.05
CA GLN A 73 3.66 -14.55 10.92
C GLN A 73 2.13 -14.67 10.81
N ASP A 74 1.68 -15.38 9.76
CA ASP A 74 0.31 -15.87 9.51
C ASP A 74 -0.81 -14.85 9.24
N TYR A 75 -0.59 -13.91 8.32
CA TYR A 75 -1.67 -13.20 7.62
C TYR A 75 -1.62 -13.49 6.11
N SER A 76 -2.64 -13.08 5.34
CA SER A 76 -2.78 -13.40 3.90
C SER A 76 -1.45 -13.31 3.13
N SER A 77 -1.12 -14.37 2.39
CA SER A 77 0.12 -14.46 1.59
C SER A 77 0.28 -13.29 0.62
N GLU A 78 -0.85 -12.76 0.14
CA GLU A 78 -0.93 -11.63 -0.78
C GLU A 78 -0.59 -10.31 -0.10
N LEU A 79 -1.06 -10.06 1.14
CA LEU A 79 -0.63 -8.89 1.92
C LEU A 79 0.86 -8.96 2.23
N ALA A 80 1.37 -10.15 2.55
CA ALA A 80 2.79 -10.34 2.86
C ALA A 80 3.66 -10.05 1.63
N ALA A 81 3.23 -10.50 0.45
CA ALA A 81 3.87 -10.17 -0.82
C ALA A 81 3.85 -8.66 -1.11
N VAL A 82 2.71 -7.99 -0.85
CA VAL A 82 2.62 -6.52 -1.00
C VAL A 82 3.56 -5.80 -0.06
N GLN A 83 3.62 -6.20 1.22
CA GLN A 83 4.55 -5.62 2.19
C GLN A 83 5.99 -5.81 1.73
N PHE A 84 6.35 -7.04 1.34
CA PHE A 84 7.69 -7.39 0.91
C PHE A 84 8.13 -6.55 -0.28
N TRP A 85 7.25 -6.36 -1.28
CA TRP A 85 7.55 -5.51 -2.42
C TRP A 85 7.87 -4.08 -1.98
N TYR A 86 7.05 -3.45 -1.13
CA TYR A 86 7.33 -2.09 -0.64
C TYR A 86 8.67 -1.99 0.09
N LEU A 87 9.00 -2.94 0.96
CA LEU A 87 10.27 -2.95 1.71
C LEU A 87 11.48 -3.18 0.79
N HIS A 88 11.38 -4.12 -0.14
CA HIS A 88 12.41 -4.42 -1.12
C HIS A 88 12.69 -3.20 -2.00
N GLN A 89 11.63 -2.59 -2.53
CA GLN A 89 11.73 -1.44 -3.42
C GLN A 89 12.16 -0.17 -2.70
N GLN A 90 11.80 0.00 -1.42
CA GLN A 90 12.33 1.09 -0.60
C GLN A 90 13.86 1.01 -0.48
N THR A 91 14.40 -0.21 -0.32
CA THR A 91 15.84 -0.46 -0.26
C THR A 91 16.50 -0.17 -1.61
N ALA A 92 15.87 -0.56 -2.71
CA ALA A 92 16.34 -0.24 -4.06
C ALA A 92 16.37 1.28 -4.31
N LEU A 93 15.31 2.00 -3.93
CA LEU A 93 15.26 3.47 -4.03
C LEU A 93 16.38 4.16 -3.24
N HIS A 94 16.89 3.56 -2.17
CA HIS A 94 17.99 4.18 -1.42
C HIS A 94 19.26 4.30 -2.28
N ASN A 95 19.44 3.36 -3.20
CA ASN A 95 20.66 3.24 -4.01
C ASN A 95 20.48 3.76 -5.44
N GLN A 96 19.25 3.82 -5.95
CA GLN A 96 18.96 4.14 -7.35
C GLN A 96 17.69 5.00 -7.49
N PRO A 97 17.64 5.89 -8.50
CA PRO A 97 16.44 6.67 -8.78
C PRO A 97 15.29 5.76 -9.22
N MET A 98 14.06 6.23 -9.00
CA MET A 98 12.86 5.50 -9.39
C MET A 98 12.79 5.28 -10.90
N THR A 99 12.64 4.03 -11.32
CA THR A 99 12.60 3.63 -12.73
C THR A 99 11.18 3.46 -13.26
N GLN A 100 11.01 3.47 -14.58
CA GLN A 100 9.72 3.24 -15.23
C GLN A 100 9.16 1.82 -14.99
N SER A 101 10.04 0.81 -14.88
CA SER A 101 9.63 -0.56 -14.56
C SER A 101 8.99 -0.64 -13.18
N MET A 102 9.63 -0.01 -12.19
CA MET A 102 9.15 0.07 -10.82
C MET A 102 7.81 0.80 -10.71
N LEU A 103 7.63 1.86 -11.50
CA LEU A 103 6.36 2.59 -11.63
C LEU A 103 5.23 1.74 -12.25
N THR A 104 5.57 0.85 -13.18
CA THR A 104 4.61 -0.08 -13.81
C THR A 104 4.22 -1.20 -12.85
N GLU A 105 5.19 -1.79 -12.16
CA GLU A 105 4.96 -2.79 -11.11
C GLU A 105 4.09 -2.22 -9.98
N LEU A 106 4.33 -0.96 -9.58
CA LEU A 106 3.54 -0.28 -8.57
C LEU A 106 2.05 -0.22 -8.93
N ALA A 107 1.70 0.01 -10.21
CA ALA A 107 0.30 0.02 -10.63
C ALA A 107 -0.38 -1.35 -10.43
N GLY A 108 0.31 -2.43 -10.77
CA GLY A 108 -0.17 -3.79 -10.52
C GLY A 108 -0.31 -4.08 -9.02
N LEU A 109 0.69 -3.68 -8.24
CA LEU A 109 0.71 -3.83 -6.79
C LEU A 109 -0.46 -3.12 -6.10
N LEU A 110 -0.77 -1.88 -6.52
CA LEU A 110 -1.88 -1.11 -5.97
C LEU A 110 -3.23 -1.79 -6.24
N GLN A 111 -3.42 -2.38 -7.42
CA GLN A 111 -4.62 -3.16 -7.74
C GLN A 111 -4.69 -4.44 -6.89
N GLN A 112 -3.57 -5.12 -6.68
CA GLN A 112 -3.49 -6.28 -5.78
C GLN A 112 -3.84 -5.90 -4.33
N GLN A 113 -3.23 -4.84 -3.80
CA GLN A 113 -3.53 -4.33 -2.45
C GLN A 113 -5.02 -3.99 -2.31
N LEU A 114 -5.60 -3.34 -3.32
CA LEU A 114 -7.02 -2.99 -3.34
C LEU A 114 -7.93 -4.23 -3.36
N HIS A 115 -7.59 -5.24 -4.16
CA HIS A 115 -8.32 -6.50 -4.20
C HIS A 115 -8.34 -7.16 -2.82
N VAL A 116 -7.18 -7.26 -2.18
CA VAL A 116 -7.05 -7.88 -0.86
C VAL A 116 -7.81 -7.09 0.19
N LEU A 117 -7.70 -5.76 0.23
CA LEU A 117 -8.47 -4.92 1.15
C LEU A 117 -9.99 -5.13 1.01
N LYS A 118 -10.50 -5.28 -0.22
CA LYS A 118 -11.93 -5.57 -0.47
C LYS A 118 -12.35 -6.93 0.10
N GLN A 119 -11.50 -7.94 0.03
CA GLN A 119 -11.77 -9.24 0.67
C GLN A 119 -11.75 -9.11 2.20
N LEU A 120 -10.79 -8.38 2.75
CA LEU A 120 -10.66 -8.20 4.21
C LEU A 120 -11.84 -7.44 4.82
N ILE A 121 -12.38 -6.44 4.13
CA ILE A 121 -13.61 -5.73 4.56
C ILE A 121 -14.78 -6.70 4.77
N ARG A 122 -14.87 -7.77 3.96
CA ARG A 122 -15.91 -8.79 4.07
C ARG A 122 -15.66 -9.75 5.23
N ALA A 123 -14.41 -10.00 5.58
CA ALA A 123 -13.99 -10.96 6.60
C ALA A 123 -13.95 -10.39 8.03
N VAL A 124 -13.76 -9.08 8.17
CA VAL A 124 -13.76 -8.38 9.47
C VAL A 124 -15.19 -8.32 10.03
N HIS A 125 -15.36 -8.35 11.35
CA HIS A 125 -16.68 -8.21 11.99
C HIS A 125 -16.91 -6.81 12.56
N SER A 126 -15.85 -6.17 13.06
CA SER A 126 -15.92 -4.82 13.62
C SER A 126 -16.38 -3.77 12.60
N ARG A 127 -17.50 -3.09 12.89
CA ARG A 127 -18.04 -2.01 12.04
C ARG A 127 -17.04 -0.86 11.87
N THR A 128 -16.37 -0.46 12.94
CA THR A 128 -15.37 0.63 12.90
C THR A 128 -14.22 0.25 11.97
N THR A 129 -13.73 -0.98 12.10
CA THR A 129 -12.64 -1.50 11.27
C THR A 129 -13.06 -1.58 9.80
N LYS A 130 -14.28 -2.06 9.50
CA LYS A 130 -14.83 -2.06 8.13
C LYS A 130 -14.84 -0.67 7.52
N VAL A 131 -15.27 0.35 8.27
CA VAL A 131 -15.30 1.73 7.80
C VAL A 131 -13.90 2.22 7.49
N THR A 132 -12.93 2.00 8.39
CA THR A 132 -11.52 2.37 8.16
C THR A 132 -10.95 1.70 6.92
N LEU A 133 -11.16 0.39 6.76
CA LEU A 133 -10.68 -0.35 5.59
C LEU A 133 -11.39 0.07 4.30
N ALA A 134 -12.69 0.38 4.36
CA ALA A 134 -13.44 0.89 3.21
C ALA A 134 -12.95 2.28 2.77
N HIS A 135 -12.68 3.19 3.73
CA HIS A 135 -12.08 4.47 3.43
C HIS A 135 -10.69 4.32 2.80
N LEU A 136 -9.84 3.44 3.36
CA LEU A 136 -8.54 3.14 2.77
C LEU A 136 -8.69 2.59 1.34
N SER A 137 -9.60 1.63 1.13
CA SER A 137 -9.84 1.03 -0.19
C SER A 137 -10.32 2.05 -1.21
N ALA A 138 -11.27 2.91 -0.84
CA ALA A 138 -11.79 3.96 -1.73
C ALA A 138 -10.70 4.98 -2.08
N ALA A 139 -9.94 5.44 -1.09
CA ALA A 139 -8.86 6.40 -1.32
C ALA A 139 -7.72 5.79 -2.16
N LEU A 140 -7.41 4.51 -1.96
CA LEU A 140 -6.42 3.78 -2.77
C LEU A 140 -6.91 3.61 -4.22
N GLN A 141 -8.21 3.39 -4.44
CA GLN A 141 -8.81 3.37 -5.78
C GLN A 141 -8.61 4.70 -6.49
N ILE A 142 -8.99 5.81 -5.84
CA ILE A 142 -8.86 7.16 -6.41
C ILE A 142 -7.40 7.47 -6.75
N ALA A 143 -6.48 7.17 -5.84
CA ALA A 143 -5.05 7.39 -6.08
C ALA A 143 -4.51 6.51 -7.21
N SER A 144 -4.98 5.27 -7.33
CA SER A 144 -4.62 4.38 -8.44
C SER A 144 -5.14 4.90 -9.78
N ASP A 145 -6.38 5.39 -9.81
CA ASP A 145 -7.01 5.95 -11.00
C ASP A 145 -6.33 7.27 -11.44
N GLN A 146 -5.79 8.05 -10.49
CA GLN A 146 -5.00 9.25 -10.76
C GLN A 146 -3.57 8.93 -11.22
N LEU A 147 -2.97 7.85 -10.71
CA LEU A 147 -1.62 7.43 -11.10
C LEU A 147 -1.59 6.75 -12.47
N GLN A 148 -2.56 5.88 -12.79
CA GLN A 148 -2.59 5.15 -14.07
C GLN A 148 -2.37 6.00 -15.32
N PRO A 149 -3.02 7.16 -15.52
CA PRO A 149 -2.77 8.00 -16.67
C PRO A 149 -1.34 8.55 -16.65
N LEU A 150 -0.85 9.04 -15.50
CA LEU A 150 0.52 9.57 -15.36
C LEU A 150 1.58 8.53 -15.73
N LEU A 151 1.33 7.25 -15.40
CA LEU A 151 2.22 6.14 -15.72
C LEU A 151 2.25 5.79 -17.21
N LYS A 152 1.13 5.98 -17.93
CA LYS A 152 1.03 5.76 -19.38
C LYS A 152 1.64 6.89 -20.22
N VAL A 153 1.72 8.11 -19.68
CA VAL A 153 2.22 9.29 -20.43
C VAL A 153 3.71 9.56 -20.18
N LEU A 154 4.41 8.80 -19.34
CA LEU A 154 5.85 8.98 -19.15
C LEU A 154 6.58 8.62 -20.46
N PRO A 155 7.19 9.60 -21.16
CA PRO A 155 7.87 9.32 -22.41
C PRO A 155 9.11 8.48 -22.12
N VAL A 156 9.21 7.34 -22.80
CA VAL A 156 10.48 6.63 -23.00
C VAL A 156 11.40 7.60 -23.74
N ASP A 157 12.42 8.09 -23.05
CA ASP A 157 13.51 8.90 -23.58
C ASP A 157 13.12 10.14 -24.40
N ARG A 158 13.39 11.33 -23.84
CA ARG A 158 13.77 12.47 -24.68
C ARG A 158 15.10 12.12 -25.34
N GLN A 159 15.07 11.36 -26.43
CA GLN A 159 16.18 11.31 -27.36
C GLN A 159 16.37 12.74 -27.86
N ASN A 160 17.47 13.37 -27.42
CA ASN A 160 18.01 14.58 -28.01
C ASN A 160 18.27 14.31 -29.50
N ILE A 161 17.30 14.61 -30.35
CA ILE A 161 17.54 14.75 -31.78
C ILE A 161 18.24 16.10 -31.94
N GLN A 162 19.56 16.12 -31.72
CA GLN A 162 20.42 17.15 -32.28
C GLN A 162 20.37 17.02 -33.80
N THR A 163 19.47 17.75 -34.45
CA THR A 163 19.61 18.07 -35.87
C THR A 163 20.72 19.11 -35.99
N LYS A 164 21.92 18.64 -36.30
CA LYS A 164 23.04 19.46 -36.74
C LYS A 164 22.81 19.78 -38.23
N ASN A 165 22.45 21.03 -38.52
CA ASN A 165 22.66 21.64 -39.84
C ASN A 165 24.08 22.21 -39.92
#